data_AF-A0A942HC75-F1
#
_entry.id   AF-A0A942HC75-F1
#
_cell.length_a   1.000
_cell.length_b   1.000
_cell.length_c   1.000
_cell.angle_alpha   90.00
_cell.angle_beta   90.00
_cell.angle_gamma   90.00
#
_symmetry.space_group_name_H-M   'P 1'
#
loop_
_entity.id
_entity.type
_entity.pdbx_description
1 polymer ?
#
loop_
_entity_poly.entity_id
_entity_poly.type
_entity_poly.pdbx_seq_one_letter_code
_entity_poly.pdbx_strand_id
1 'polypeptide(L)'
;MTRTVIALLLAVLVLLPTGCRSKSNPATLTPQEQAERRAKLEMARDDLAHIPPPSKNLYMNVQSTAQWENPLLTVQADMITLTILRADANPSPVGKGTLLRPVAARKDVVSIRLSDLAEALNAVPRDAWPYGRVVAVEEAHNAPKQVLPQIRRNIESTMQTLSDLGIVADEWNDQKPVGVR
;
A
#
# COMPACT_ATOMS: atom_id res chain seq x y z
N MET A 1 -58.91 18.66 -61.10
CA MET A 1 -57.64 19.12 -61.74
C MET A 1 -56.49 18.60 -60.89
N THR A 2 -55.55 17.87 -61.51
CA THR A 2 -54.14 17.57 -61.11
C THR A 2 -53.91 16.88 -59.75
N ARG A 3 -53.71 15.55 -59.65
CA ARG A 3 -52.51 14.72 -59.90
C ARG A 3 -51.20 15.26 -59.29
N THR A 4 -50.64 14.59 -58.26
CA THR A 4 -49.26 14.06 -58.29
C THR A 4 -48.98 13.07 -57.15
N VAL A 5 -48.39 11.93 -57.52
CA VAL A 5 -47.83 10.85 -56.67
C VAL A 5 -46.31 11.00 -56.74
N ILE A 6 -45.58 10.96 -55.62
CA ILE A 6 -44.16 10.60 -55.62
C ILE A 6 -43.87 9.73 -54.38
N ALA A 7 -43.67 8.45 -54.65
CA ALA A 7 -42.99 7.52 -53.76
C ALA A 7 -41.48 7.69 -53.93
N LEU A 8 -40.71 7.64 -52.84
CA LEU A 8 -39.28 7.35 -52.91
C LEU A 8 -38.90 6.40 -51.77
N LEU A 9 -38.66 5.14 -52.15
CA LEU A 9 -37.95 4.13 -51.38
C LEU A 9 -36.46 4.50 -51.31
N LEU A 10 -35.83 4.33 -50.15
CA LEU A 10 -34.41 4.00 -50.07
C LEU A 10 -34.12 3.20 -48.79
N ALA A 11 -33.91 1.91 -48.99
CA ALA A 11 -33.33 1.00 -48.02
C ALA A 11 -31.81 1.21 -47.98
N VAL A 12 -31.23 1.31 -46.77
CA VAL A 12 -29.79 1.12 -46.56
C VAL A 12 -29.59 0.21 -45.36
N LEU A 13 -29.06 -0.97 -45.68
CA LEU A 13 -28.57 -2.03 -44.81
C LEU A 13 -27.07 -1.83 -44.60
N VAL A 14 -26.57 -1.60 -43.37
CA VAL A 14 -25.13 -1.70 -43.05
C VAL A 14 -24.87 -2.08 -41.58
N LEU A 15 -24.33 -3.30 -41.43
CA LEU A 15 -23.27 -3.81 -40.54
C LEU A 15 -23.31 -3.66 -39.00
N LEU A 16 -23.26 -4.84 -38.35
CA LEU A 16 -22.86 -5.10 -36.97
C LEU A 16 -21.38 -4.75 -36.74
N PRO A 17 -21.00 -4.02 -35.68
CA PRO A 17 -19.62 -3.98 -35.23
C PRO A 17 -19.31 -5.18 -34.32
N THR A 18 -18.34 -5.98 -34.75
CA THR A 18 -17.55 -6.91 -33.96
C THR A 18 -16.99 -6.22 -32.69
N GLY A 19 -17.20 -6.83 -31.53
CA GLY A 19 -16.70 -6.35 -30.25
C GLY A 19 -15.17 -6.34 -30.21
N CYS A 20 -14.57 -5.15 -30.14
CA CYS A 20 -13.17 -4.96 -29.80
C CYS A 20 -12.94 -5.34 -28.33
N ARG A 21 -12.21 -6.44 -28.09
CA ARG A 21 -11.55 -6.68 -26.79
C ARG A 21 -10.36 -5.71 -26.70
N SER A 22 -10.59 -4.54 -26.11
CA SER A 22 -9.51 -3.63 -25.73
C SER A 22 -8.71 -4.26 -24.60
N LYS A 23 -7.53 -4.80 -24.91
CA LYS A 23 -6.47 -4.98 -23.92
C LYS A 23 -6.10 -3.57 -23.46
N SER A 24 -6.45 -3.22 -22.23
CA SER A 24 -6.01 -1.98 -21.60
C SER A 24 -4.48 -1.99 -21.52
N ASN A 25 -3.82 -1.24 -22.39
CA ASN A 25 -2.41 -0.89 -22.18
C ASN A 25 -2.31 -0.15 -20.83
N PRO A 26 -1.25 -0.38 -20.03
CA PRO A 26 -1.00 0.48 -18.88
C PRO A 26 -0.91 1.91 -19.40
N ALA A 27 -1.78 2.79 -18.90
CA ALA A 27 -1.81 4.17 -19.32
C ALA A 27 -0.46 4.81 -18.96
N THR A 28 0.30 5.24 -19.98
CA THR A 28 1.53 6.01 -19.76
C THR A 28 1.14 7.34 -19.15
N LEU A 29 1.56 7.60 -17.91
CA LEU A 29 1.35 8.88 -17.24
C LEU A 29 1.93 10.00 -18.09
N THR A 30 1.19 11.10 -18.21
CA THR A 30 1.68 12.32 -18.83
C THR A 30 2.88 12.89 -18.05
N PRO A 31 3.77 13.66 -18.68
CA PRO A 31 4.88 14.32 -17.98
C PRO A 31 4.42 15.14 -16.76
N GLN A 32 3.23 15.75 -16.85
CA GLN A 32 2.63 16.51 -15.76
C GLN A 32 2.23 15.61 -14.58
N GLU A 33 1.53 14.50 -14.82
CA GLU A 33 1.17 13.54 -13.77
C GLU A 33 2.40 12.91 -13.12
N GLN A 34 3.46 12.66 -13.90
CA GLN A 34 4.74 12.17 -13.38
C GLN A 34 5.41 13.21 -12.46
N ALA A 35 5.42 14.48 -12.86
CA ALA A 35 5.97 15.55 -12.04
C ALA A 35 5.18 15.74 -10.73
N GLU A 36 3.84 15.71 -10.80
CA GLU A 36 2.98 15.78 -9.61
C GLU A 36 3.23 14.60 -8.66
N ARG A 37 3.33 13.37 -9.20
CA ARG A 37 3.62 12.19 -8.38
C ARG A 37 4.98 12.29 -7.68
N ARG A 38 6.01 12.77 -8.37
CA ARG A 38 7.34 13.01 -7.78
C ARG A 38 7.27 14.06 -6.67
N ALA A 39 6.55 15.16 -6.89
CA ALA A 39 6.36 16.19 -5.87
C ALA A 39 5.66 15.63 -4.61
N LYS A 40 4.60 14.82 -4.78
CA LYS A 40 3.92 14.15 -3.67
C LYS A 40 4.84 13.20 -2.91
N LEU A 41 5.68 12.45 -3.62
CA LEU A 41 6.65 11.55 -3.01
C LEU A 41 7.68 12.31 -2.18
N GLU A 42 8.21 13.41 -2.70
CA GLU A 42 9.18 14.25 -1.99
C GLU A 42 8.58 14.89 -0.74
N MET A 43 7.35 15.42 -0.84
CA MET A 43 6.64 15.95 0.32
C MET A 43 6.42 14.87 1.40
N ALA A 44 6.02 13.67 1.00
CA ALA A 44 5.86 12.55 1.94
C ALA A 44 7.20 12.17 2.59
N ARG A 45 8.30 12.16 1.83
CA ARG A 45 9.66 11.91 2.34
C ARG A 45 10.05 12.94 3.41
N ASP A 46 9.81 14.22 3.16
CA ASP A 46 10.12 15.30 4.10
C ASP A 46 9.27 15.22 5.38
N ASP A 47 7.97 14.94 5.24
CA ASP A 47 7.06 14.77 6.38
C ASP A 47 7.48 13.59 7.26
N LEU A 48 7.82 12.47 6.62
CA LEU A 48 8.29 11.25 7.29
C LEU A 48 9.66 11.46 7.93
N ALA A 49 10.54 12.31 7.38
CA ALA A 49 11.87 12.56 7.93
C ALA A 49 11.87 13.09 9.38
N HIS A 50 10.75 13.67 9.82
CA HIS A 50 10.53 14.09 11.21
C HIS A 50 10.35 12.93 12.20
N ILE A 51 10.03 11.71 11.74
CA ILE A 51 10.11 10.50 12.56
C ILE A 51 11.59 10.15 12.72
N PRO A 52 12.11 9.78 13.90
CA PRO A 52 13.53 9.48 14.08
C PRO A 52 14.03 8.34 13.17
N PRO A 53 15.34 8.32 12.82
CA PRO A 53 15.95 7.16 12.18
C PRO A 53 15.70 5.87 12.98
N PRO A 54 15.67 4.71 12.31
CA PRO A 54 15.36 3.45 12.96
C PRO A 54 16.43 3.06 13.98
N SER A 55 15.98 2.61 15.16
CA SER A 55 16.86 2.18 16.25
C SER A 55 16.88 0.66 16.32
N LYS A 56 17.89 0.02 15.70
CA LYS A 56 18.00 -1.46 15.60
C LYS A 56 17.80 -2.19 16.92
N ASN A 57 18.33 -1.66 18.03
CA ASN A 57 18.21 -2.28 19.36
C ASN A 57 16.75 -2.47 19.81
N LEU A 58 15.80 -1.69 19.28
CA LEU A 58 14.39 -1.78 19.66
C LEU A 58 13.64 -2.93 18.98
N TYR A 59 14.08 -3.37 17.79
CA TYR A 59 13.29 -4.29 16.96
C TYR A 59 14.04 -5.52 16.45
N MET A 60 15.38 -5.57 16.53
CA MET A 60 16.16 -6.73 16.07
C MET A 60 15.83 -8.04 16.83
N ASN A 61 15.33 -7.94 18.07
CA ASN A 61 14.92 -9.11 18.86
C ASN A 61 13.45 -9.49 18.67
N VAL A 62 12.69 -8.76 17.85
CA VAL A 62 11.28 -9.06 17.56
C VAL A 62 11.23 -10.20 16.54
N GLN A 63 10.56 -11.29 16.91
CA GLN A 63 10.54 -12.53 16.11
C GLN A 63 9.16 -12.87 15.54
N SER A 64 8.13 -12.08 15.88
CA SER A 64 6.75 -12.38 15.48
C SER A 64 5.94 -11.12 15.24
N THR A 65 4.92 -11.21 14.39
CA THR A 65 4.08 -10.06 14.00
C THR A 65 3.24 -9.57 15.16
N ALA A 66 2.96 -10.45 16.12
CA ALA A 66 2.28 -10.13 17.36
C ALA A 66 3.10 -9.21 18.28
N GLN A 67 4.43 -9.21 18.16
CA GLN A 67 5.34 -8.38 18.95
C GLN A 67 5.82 -7.13 18.19
N TRP A 68 5.47 -7.00 16.91
CA TRP A 68 5.83 -5.84 16.10
C TRP A 68 4.90 -4.67 16.38
N GLU A 69 5.44 -3.53 16.82
CA GLU A 69 4.64 -2.36 17.17
C GLU A 69 4.59 -1.27 16.10
N ASN A 70 5.58 -1.21 15.22
CA ASN A 70 5.60 -0.29 14.08
C ASN A 70 4.57 -0.68 13.01
N PRO A 71 4.38 0.11 11.94
CA PRO A 71 3.54 -0.30 10.83
C PRO A 71 4.08 -1.57 10.17
N LEU A 72 3.17 -2.47 9.79
CA LEU A 72 3.46 -3.75 9.13
C LEU A 72 2.75 -3.76 7.77
N LEU A 73 3.47 -4.15 6.72
CA LEU A 73 2.97 -4.29 5.37
C LEU A 73 2.92 -5.77 4.98
N THR A 74 1.72 -6.26 4.65
CA THR A 74 1.56 -7.57 4.00
C THR A 74 1.28 -7.36 2.52
N VAL A 75 2.21 -7.77 1.66
CA VAL A 75 2.14 -7.55 0.21
C VAL A 75 1.39 -8.69 -0.49
N GLN A 76 0.33 -8.36 -1.20
CA GLN A 76 -0.48 -9.30 -1.99
C GLN A 76 -0.31 -9.02 -3.49
N ALA A 77 -1.00 -9.81 -4.33
CA ALA A 77 -0.91 -9.67 -5.79
C ALA A 77 -1.50 -8.35 -6.32
N ASP A 78 -2.56 -7.85 -5.67
CA ASP A 78 -3.32 -6.69 -6.16
C ASP A 78 -3.25 -5.49 -5.22
N MET A 79 -3.02 -5.75 -3.93
CA MET A 79 -3.12 -4.77 -2.84
C MET A 79 -2.00 -4.97 -1.82
N ILE A 80 -1.81 -3.98 -0.97
CA ILE A 80 -0.99 -4.07 0.25
C ILE A 80 -1.94 -3.94 1.43
N THR A 81 -1.77 -4.79 2.44
CA THR A 81 -2.43 -4.61 3.73
C THR A 81 -1.48 -3.89 4.67
N LEU A 82 -1.88 -2.69 5.11
CA LEU A 82 -1.19 -1.90 6.12
C LEU A 82 -1.86 -2.16 7.47
N THR A 83 -1.09 -2.72 8.40
CA THR A 83 -1.48 -2.90 9.80
C THR A 83 -0.82 -1.82 10.65
N ILE A 84 -1.61 -1.12 11.47
CA ILE A 84 -1.15 -0.06 12.38
C ILE A 84 -1.67 -0.39 13.79
N LEU A 85 -0.79 -0.34 14.79
CA LEU A 85 -1.20 -0.38 16.18
C LEU A 85 -1.46 1.05 16.68
N ARG A 86 -2.60 1.26 17.35
CA ARG A 86 -2.95 2.53 17.99
C ARG A 86 -3.02 2.38 19.50
N ALA A 87 -2.56 3.42 20.16
CA ALA A 87 -2.80 3.60 21.58
C ALA A 87 -4.30 3.65 21.90
N ASP A 88 -4.60 3.35 23.16
CA ASP A 88 -5.91 3.58 23.76
C ASP A 88 -6.36 5.03 23.49
N ALA A 89 -7.63 5.19 23.09
CA ALA A 89 -8.26 6.47 22.80
C ALA A 89 -8.44 7.36 24.04
N ASN A 90 -8.32 6.79 25.24
CA ASN A 90 -8.53 7.53 26.48
C ASN A 90 -7.35 8.52 26.73
N PRO A 91 -7.62 9.84 26.78
CA PRO A 91 -6.60 10.89 26.88
C PRO A 91 -5.96 10.98 28.28
N SER A 92 -6.50 10.30 29.29
CA SER A 92 -5.93 10.29 30.62
C SER A 92 -4.60 9.54 30.66
N PRO A 93 -3.56 10.03 31.37
CA PRO A 93 -2.32 9.29 31.57
C PRO A 93 -2.47 8.16 32.61
N VAL A 94 -3.55 8.17 33.41
CA VAL A 94 -3.74 7.25 34.53
C VAL A 94 -3.92 5.81 34.03
N GLY A 95 -3.01 4.92 34.42
CA GLY A 95 -3.09 3.49 34.10
C GLY A 95 -2.62 3.11 32.69
N LYS A 96 -2.03 4.03 31.91
CA LYS A 96 -1.43 3.68 30.60
C LYS A 96 -0.32 2.63 30.79
N GLY A 97 -0.31 1.60 29.94
CA GLY A 97 0.65 0.50 30.01
C GLY A 97 0.32 -0.57 31.06
N THR A 98 -0.82 -0.47 31.75
CA THR A 98 -1.31 -1.53 32.65
C THR A 98 -2.14 -2.55 31.89
N LEU A 99 -2.47 -3.68 32.54
CA LEU A 99 -3.32 -4.74 31.98
C LEU A 99 -4.65 -4.20 31.41
N LEU A 100 -5.21 -3.16 32.03
CA LEU A 100 -6.49 -2.57 31.63
C LEU A 100 -6.36 -1.55 30.50
N ARG A 101 -5.15 -1.02 30.24
CA ARG A 101 -4.90 0.00 29.21
C ARG A 101 -3.56 -0.26 28.50
N PRO A 102 -3.48 -1.30 27.67
CA PRO A 102 -2.25 -1.64 26.96
C PRO A 102 -1.89 -0.57 25.92
N VAL A 103 -0.60 -0.49 25.58
CA VAL A 103 -0.07 0.44 24.57
C VAL A 103 -0.55 0.12 23.15
N ALA A 104 -0.89 -1.14 22.86
CA ALA A 104 -1.46 -1.61 21.60
C ALA A 104 -2.95 -2.00 21.75
N ALA A 105 -3.76 -1.11 22.32
CA ALA A 105 -5.18 -1.41 22.59
C ALA A 105 -6.02 -1.59 21.32
N ARG A 106 -5.58 -1.05 20.17
CA ARG A 106 -6.34 -1.11 18.91
C ARG A 106 -5.42 -1.45 17.74
N LYS A 107 -5.97 -2.20 16.78
CA LYS A 107 -5.32 -2.56 15.52
C LYS A 107 -6.19 -2.08 14.36
N ASP A 108 -5.64 -1.22 13.51
CA ASP A 108 -6.25 -0.84 12.24
C ASP A 108 -5.62 -1.65 11.12
N VAL A 109 -6.47 -2.13 10.22
CA VAL A 109 -6.07 -2.91 9.06
C VAL A 109 -6.68 -2.25 7.83
N VAL A 110 -5.83 -1.71 6.97
CA VAL A 110 -6.24 -0.96 5.78
C VAL A 110 -5.69 -1.66 4.54
N SER A 111 -6.56 -1.89 3.56
CA SER A 111 -6.13 -2.39 2.25
C SER A 111 -5.94 -1.22 1.30
N ILE A 112 -4.74 -1.08 0.75
CA ILE A 112 -4.33 0.02 -0.12
C ILE A 112 -3.74 -0.50 -1.42
N ARG A 113 -3.79 0.32 -2.47
CA ARG A 113 -3.06 0.03 -3.71
C ARG A 113 -1.58 0.36 -3.51
N LEU A 114 -0.72 -0.33 -4.25
CA LEU A 114 0.73 -0.05 -4.25
C LEU A 114 1.04 1.41 -4.63
N SER A 115 0.27 2.02 -5.53
CA SER A 115 0.42 3.43 -5.91
C SER A 115 0.17 4.42 -4.79
N ASP A 116 -0.60 4.02 -3.79
CA ASP A 116 -1.10 4.87 -2.71
C ASP A 116 -0.31 4.64 -1.42
N LEU A 117 0.73 3.78 -1.46
CA LEU A 117 1.55 3.40 -0.31
C LEU A 117 2.20 4.61 0.37
N ALA A 118 2.74 5.55 -0.42
CA ALA A 118 3.39 6.74 0.11
C ALA A 118 2.42 7.62 0.91
N GLU A 119 1.22 7.85 0.36
CA GLU A 119 0.18 8.62 1.02
C GLU A 119 -0.31 7.92 2.29
N ALA A 120 -0.55 6.60 2.21
CA ALA A 120 -1.01 5.82 3.34
C ALA A 120 0.01 5.81 4.50
N LEU A 121 1.30 5.68 4.21
CA LEU A 121 2.36 5.74 5.22
C LEU A 121 2.51 7.13 5.83
N ASN A 122 2.38 8.20 5.02
CA ASN A 122 2.44 9.57 5.53
C ASN A 122 1.26 9.92 6.45
N ALA A 123 0.11 9.28 6.23
CA ALA A 123 -1.07 9.42 7.09
C ALA A 123 -0.96 8.67 8.43
N VAL A 124 0.07 7.83 8.62
CA VAL A 124 0.27 7.08 9.87
C VAL A 124 0.68 8.05 10.99
N PRO A 125 -0.04 8.06 12.13
CA PRO A 125 0.32 8.88 13.27
C PRO A 125 1.75 8.63 13.77
N ARG A 126 2.45 9.69 14.22
CA ARG A 126 3.85 9.61 14.67
C ARG A 126 4.07 8.69 15.87
N ASP A 127 3.06 8.54 16.73
CA ASP A 127 3.10 7.65 17.90
C ASP A 127 3.05 6.16 17.54
N ALA A 128 2.68 5.81 16.30
CA ALA A 128 2.74 4.45 15.78
C ALA A 128 4.14 4.03 15.27
N TRP A 129 5.19 4.83 15.53
CA TRP A 129 6.57 4.56 15.11
C TRP A 129 7.56 4.41 16.29
N PRO A 130 7.29 3.55 17.29
CA PRO A 130 8.17 3.38 18.45
C PRO A 130 9.61 2.98 18.09
N TYR A 131 9.83 2.31 16.95
CA TYR A 131 11.15 1.86 16.51
C TYR A 131 11.89 2.84 15.58
N GLY A 132 11.31 4.02 15.35
CA GLY A 132 11.75 4.96 14.32
C GLY A 132 11.23 4.57 12.92
N ARG A 133 11.80 5.16 11.86
CA ARG A 133 11.39 4.93 10.45
C ARG A 133 11.78 3.55 9.92
N VAL A 134 11.16 2.51 10.45
CA VAL A 134 11.25 1.14 9.96
C VAL A 134 9.86 0.54 9.83
N VAL A 135 9.61 -0.22 8.78
CA VAL A 135 8.38 -1.02 8.63
C VAL A 135 8.75 -2.47 8.42
N ALA A 136 7.98 -3.37 9.01
CA ALA A 136 8.09 -4.78 8.68
C ALA A 136 7.36 -5.01 7.34
N VAL A 137 7.94 -5.83 6.49
CA VAL A 137 7.37 -6.19 5.18
C VAL A 137 7.32 -7.70 5.09
N GLU A 138 6.13 -8.25 4.89
CA GLU A 138 5.92 -9.69 4.71
C GLU A 138 5.18 -9.98 3.40
N GLU A 139 5.44 -11.16 2.87
CA GLU A 139 4.67 -11.74 1.77
C GLU A 139 3.32 -12.26 2.28
N ALA A 140 2.26 -12.13 1.47
CA ALA A 140 0.99 -12.78 1.77
C ALA A 140 1.13 -14.30 1.81
N HIS A 141 0.97 -14.87 3.00
CA HIS A 141 0.97 -16.32 3.22
C HIS A 141 -0.14 -17.01 2.42
N ASN A 142 0.15 -18.22 1.93
CA ASN A 142 -0.81 -19.09 1.22
C ASN A 142 -1.31 -18.59 -0.15
N ALA A 143 -0.57 -17.68 -0.79
CA ALA A 143 -0.90 -17.25 -2.15
C ALA A 143 -0.79 -18.42 -3.17
N PRO A 144 -1.70 -18.53 -4.15
CA PRO A 144 -1.59 -19.51 -5.23
C PRO A 144 -0.25 -19.39 -5.98
N LYS A 145 0.35 -20.52 -6.35
CA LYS A 145 1.67 -20.54 -7.03
C LYS A 145 1.72 -19.67 -8.29
N GLN A 146 0.57 -19.51 -8.95
CA GLN A 146 0.40 -18.73 -10.18
C GLN A 146 0.61 -17.22 -9.96
N VAL A 147 0.32 -16.70 -8.76
CA VAL A 147 0.42 -15.27 -8.46
C VAL A 147 1.73 -14.87 -7.75
N LEU A 148 2.51 -15.84 -7.26
CA LEU A 148 3.80 -15.58 -6.60
C LEU A 148 4.78 -14.71 -7.42
N PRO A 149 4.87 -14.83 -8.77
CA PRO A 149 5.71 -13.92 -9.55
C PRO A 149 5.22 -12.46 -9.51
N GLN A 150 3.91 -12.23 -9.41
CA GLN A 150 3.36 -10.89 -9.27
C GLN A 150 3.65 -10.33 -7.88
N ILE A 151 3.47 -11.15 -6.84
CA ILE A 151 3.72 -10.74 -5.46
C ILE A 151 5.19 -10.34 -5.27
N ARG A 152 6.14 -11.10 -5.82
CA ARG A 152 7.58 -10.74 -5.78
C ARG A 152 7.87 -9.38 -6.42
N ARG A 153 7.29 -9.09 -7.59
CA ARG A 153 7.42 -7.75 -8.23
C ARG A 153 6.81 -6.64 -7.38
N ASN A 154 5.71 -6.93 -6.70
CA ASN A 154 5.08 -5.97 -5.80
C ASN A 154 5.93 -5.74 -4.55
N ILE A 155 6.58 -6.78 -4.01
CA ILE A 155 7.53 -6.64 -2.91
C ILE A 155 8.69 -5.75 -3.34
N GLU A 156 9.32 -6.02 -4.48
CA GLU A 156 10.40 -5.18 -5.03
C GLU A 156 9.96 -3.71 -5.18
N SER A 157 8.76 -3.48 -5.72
CA SER A 157 8.20 -2.13 -5.87
C SER A 157 7.87 -1.46 -4.53
N THR A 158 7.42 -2.24 -3.55
CA THR A 158 7.19 -1.78 -2.18
C THR A 158 8.51 -1.36 -1.53
N MET A 159 9.54 -2.20 -1.62
CA MET A 159 10.88 -1.92 -1.10
C MET A 159 11.49 -0.65 -1.74
N GLN A 160 11.32 -0.48 -3.05
CA GLN A 160 11.75 0.73 -3.74
C GLN A 160 11.03 1.97 -3.21
N THR A 161 9.70 1.91 -3.08
CA THR A 161 8.90 3.02 -2.55
C THR A 161 9.30 3.38 -1.13
N LEU A 162 9.55 2.38 -0.26
CA LEU A 162 10.02 2.61 1.11
C LEU A 162 11.40 3.30 1.14
N SER A 163 12.32 2.83 0.29
CA SER A 163 13.65 3.45 0.12
C SER A 163 13.54 4.90 -0.33
N ASP A 164 12.67 5.19 -1.31
CA ASP A 164 12.43 6.54 -1.82
C ASP A 164 11.85 7.48 -0.74
N LEU A 165 11.05 6.93 0.18
CA LEU A 165 10.52 7.64 1.35
C LEU A 165 11.52 7.75 2.52
N GLY A 166 12.70 7.13 2.43
CA GLY A 166 13.68 7.11 3.52
C GLY A 166 13.25 6.25 4.72
N ILE A 167 12.41 5.26 4.49
CA ILE A 167 11.96 4.25 5.46
C ILE A 167 12.80 2.98 5.26
N VAL A 168 13.29 2.41 6.35
CA VAL A 168 13.95 1.10 6.33
C VAL A 168 12.90 0.00 6.29
N ALA A 169 13.08 -0.97 5.41
CA ALA A 169 12.28 -2.18 5.41
C ALA A 169 12.98 -3.29 6.20
N ASP A 170 12.28 -3.87 7.17
CA ASP A 170 12.66 -5.13 7.81
C ASP A 170 11.87 -6.25 7.15
N GLU A 171 12.53 -6.98 6.24
CA GLU A 171 11.91 -8.04 5.45
C GLU A 171 11.71 -9.29 6.30
N TRP A 172 10.49 -9.79 6.32
CA TRP A 172 10.06 -10.94 7.11
C TRP A 172 9.61 -12.03 6.16
N ASN A 173 10.26 -13.18 6.28
CA ASN A 173 9.88 -14.41 5.61
C ASN A 173 9.51 -15.47 6.67
N ASP A 174 8.97 -16.60 6.23
CA ASP A 174 8.67 -17.77 7.09
C ASP A 174 9.91 -18.33 7.83
N GLN A 175 11.11 -17.74 7.67
CA GLN A 175 12.39 -18.20 8.18
C GLN A 175 13.14 -17.20 9.10
N LYS A 176 12.46 -16.41 9.95
CA LYS A 176 13.18 -15.86 11.12
C LYS A 176 13.19 -16.86 12.29
N PRO A 177 14.26 -17.68 12.46
CA PRO A 177 14.73 -18.06 13.77
C PRO A 177 16.10 -17.40 14.06
N VAL A 178 16.09 -16.64 15.16
CA VAL A 178 17.19 -16.25 16.08
C VAL A 178 18.49 -15.71 15.47
N GLY A 179 18.85 -14.51 15.90
CA GLY A 179 20.07 -13.79 15.50
C GLY A 179 21.29 -14.67 15.28
N VAL A 180 21.88 -14.54 14.10
CA VAL A 180 23.26 -14.94 13.85
C VAL A 180 24.11 -13.69 14.00
N ARG A 181 25.02 -13.81 14.96
CA ARG A 181 26.03 -12.89 15.47
C ARG A 181 26.76 -12.05 14.40
#